data_AF-A0A0Q5DBG2-F1
#
_entry.id   AF-A0A0Q5DBG2-F1
#
_cell.length_a   1.000
_cell.length_b   1.000
_cell.length_c   1.000
_cell.angle_alpha   90.00
_cell.angle_beta   90.00
_cell.angle_gamma   90.00
#
_symmetry.space_group_name_H-M   'P 1'
#
loop_
_entity.id
_entity.type
_entity.pdbx_description
1 polymer ?
#
loop_
_entity_poly.entity_id
_entity_poly.type
_entity_poly.pdbx_seq_one_letter_code
_entity_poly.pdbx_strand_id
1 'polypeptide(L)'
;MVDVKPLVDALVRTRRGPLAAGAALGGLALVAGLAARALRGPITPESAPAPAAPVVNEDEARLMLRAMVAATLADGMIDKDERQRLDAAVQASGLAKDGAAWLEAEIGDPVDLDTITDAVNTPEQATRIYSAVRLSVLADTLQEREFLKRLAEALDVPGEAVARIEGELAA
;
A
#
# COMPACT_ATOMS: atom_id res chain seq x y z
N MET A 1 -38.84 -35.86 6.57
CA MET A 1 -38.24 -34.87 5.66
C MET A 1 -37.56 -33.84 6.56
N VAL A 2 -36.24 -33.95 6.76
CA VAL A 2 -35.50 -32.98 7.59
C VAL A 2 -35.33 -31.73 6.77
N ASP A 3 -35.81 -30.60 7.28
CA ASP A 3 -35.70 -29.31 6.61
C ASP A 3 -34.24 -28.85 6.61
N VAL A 4 -33.64 -28.81 5.43
CA VAL A 4 -32.20 -28.52 5.21
C VAL A 4 -31.94 -27.02 5.08
N LYS A 5 -32.99 -26.17 5.10
CA LYS A 5 -32.86 -24.72 4.97
C LYS A 5 -31.98 -24.03 6.04
N PRO A 6 -31.96 -24.43 7.33
CA PRO A 6 -31.15 -23.69 8.31
C PRO A 6 -29.63 -23.95 8.19
N LEU A 7 -29.19 -24.99 7.46
CA LEU A 7 -27.77 -25.26 7.22
C LEU A 7 -27.19 -24.43 6.07
N VAL A 8 -28.01 -24.06 5.09
CA VAL A 8 -27.60 -23.22 3.96
C VAL A 8 -27.57 -21.74 4.37
N ASP A 9 -28.51 -21.31 5.23
CA ASP A 9 -28.54 -19.95 5.77
C ASP A 9 -27.35 -19.66 6.73
N ALA A 10 -26.84 -20.67 7.42
CA ALA A 10 -25.66 -20.54 8.28
C ALA A 10 -24.34 -20.44 7.50
N LEU A 11 -24.28 -20.95 6.26
CA LEU A 11 -23.06 -20.91 5.44
C LEU A 11 -22.93 -19.60 4.64
N VAL A 12 -24.04 -18.92 4.36
CA VAL A 12 -24.03 -17.62 3.65
C VAL A 12 -23.74 -16.45 4.60
N ARG A 13 -23.96 -16.63 5.91
CA ARG A 13 -23.81 -15.55 6.91
C ARG A 13 -22.37 -15.31 7.39
N THR A 14 -21.45 -16.24 7.15
CA THR A 14 -20.12 -16.25 7.79
C THR A 14 -18.98 -15.76 6.87
N ARG A 15 -19.30 -15.20 5.69
CA ARG A 15 -18.27 -14.69 4.75
C ARG A 15 -18.42 -13.22 4.35
N ARG A 16 -19.10 -12.42 5.19
CA ARG A 16 -19.05 -10.96 5.11
C ARG A 16 -18.29 -10.43 6.31
N GLY A 17 -16.96 -10.45 6.21
CA GLY A 17 -16.14 -9.52 6.98
C GLY A 17 -16.53 -8.09 6.62
N PRO A 18 -16.42 -7.12 7.54
CA PRO A 18 -16.70 -5.73 7.25
C PRO A 18 -15.54 -5.13 6.46
N LEU A 19 -15.46 -5.45 5.17
CA LEU A 19 -14.60 -4.78 4.19
C LEU A 19 -15.44 -4.52 2.94
N ALA A 20 -16.52 -3.77 3.13
CA ALA A 20 -17.36 -3.27 2.04
C ALA A 20 -17.76 -1.82 2.36
N ALA A 21 -16.78 -0.93 2.30
CA ALA A 21 -17.00 0.50 2.10
C ALA A 21 -15.78 1.08 1.35
N GLY A 22 -15.94 1.31 0.03
CA GLY A 22 -15.00 2.15 -0.73
C GLY A 22 -14.12 1.44 -1.76
N ALA A 23 -14.69 0.66 -2.69
CA ALA A 23 -13.91 0.09 -3.82
C ALA A 23 -13.36 1.14 -4.82
N ALA A 24 -13.73 2.42 -4.68
CA ALA A 24 -13.12 3.53 -5.44
C ALA A 24 -12.09 4.35 -4.62
N LEU A 25 -11.92 4.03 -3.33
CA LEU A 25 -10.89 4.57 -2.42
C LEU A 25 -9.87 3.48 -2.00
N GLY A 26 -9.92 2.31 -2.65
CA GLY A 26 -9.45 1.04 -2.09
C GLY A 26 -7.95 0.97 -1.83
N GLY A 27 -7.11 1.56 -2.69
CA GLY A 27 -5.65 1.51 -2.55
C GLY A 27 -5.13 2.36 -1.40
N LEU A 28 -5.46 3.66 -1.40
CA LEU A 28 -4.97 4.59 -0.37
C LEU A 28 -5.56 4.28 1.02
N ALA A 29 -6.82 3.86 1.09
CA ALA A 29 -7.42 3.43 2.36
C ALA A 29 -6.77 2.15 2.92
N LEU A 30 -6.43 1.19 2.05
CA LEU A 30 -5.67 0.00 2.42
C LEU A 30 -4.27 0.38 2.94
N VAL A 31 -3.53 1.21 2.21
CA VAL A 31 -2.21 1.72 2.61
C VAL A 31 -2.26 2.42 3.96
N ALA A 32 -3.22 3.33 4.15
CA ALA A 32 -3.36 4.07 5.40
C ALA A 32 -3.77 3.16 6.57
N GLY A 33 -4.62 2.16 6.32
CA GLY A 33 -4.99 1.15 7.31
C GLY A 33 -3.81 0.25 7.72
N LEU A 34 -3.05 -0.23 6.74
CA LEU A 34 -1.86 -1.07 6.93
C LEU A 34 -0.81 -0.33 7.77
N ALA A 35 -0.49 0.92 7.40
CA ALA A 35 0.48 1.73 8.13
C ALA A 35 0.02 2.04 9.57
N ALA A 36 -1.26 2.38 9.76
CA ALA A 36 -1.79 2.67 11.10
C ALA A 36 -1.69 1.43 12.02
N ARG A 37 -1.91 0.23 11.47
CA ARG A 37 -1.76 -1.02 12.21
C ARG A 37 -0.29 -1.39 12.42
N ALA A 38 0.58 -1.10 11.46
CA ALA A 38 2.03 -1.25 11.55
C ALA A 38 2.67 -0.37 12.65
N LEU A 39 2.05 0.74 13.03
CA LEU A 39 2.53 1.57 14.14
C LEU A 39 1.93 1.23 15.50
N ARG A 40 0.72 0.64 15.56
CA ARG A 40 0.01 0.40 16.85
C ARG A 40 0.39 -0.85 17.62
N GLY A 41 1.09 -1.80 17.00
CA GLY A 41 1.28 -3.12 17.58
C GLY A 41 0.11 -4.08 17.32
N PRO A 42 0.17 -5.31 17.85
CA PRO A 42 -0.89 -6.29 17.74
C PRO A 42 -2.20 -5.79 18.37
N ILE A 43 -3.31 -5.93 17.65
CA ILE A 43 -4.64 -5.56 18.15
C ILE A 43 -5.04 -6.56 19.24
N THR A 44 -5.05 -6.10 20.49
CA THR A 44 -5.63 -6.83 21.63
C THR A 44 -7.14 -6.58 21.68
N PRO A 45 -7.93 -7.46 22.34
CA PRO A 45 -9.37 -7.25 22.54
C PRO A 45 -9.75 -5.92 23.20
N GLU A 46 -8.79 -5.26 23.87
CA GLU A 46 -8.93 -3.97 24.54
C GLU A 46 -8.56 -2.76 23.64
N SER A 47 -8.03 -3.01 22.45
CA SER A 47 -7.70 -1.94 21.50
C SER A 47 -9.00 -1.26 21.03
N ALA A 48 -9.13 0.03 21.36
CA ALA A 48 -10.21 0.88 20.88
C ALA A 48 -10.38 0.79 19.35
N PRO A 49 -11.61 0.95 18.82
CA PRO A 49 -11.82 0.97 17.37
C PRO A 49 -10.86 1.97 16.74
N ALA A 50 -10.21 1.55 15.65
CA ALA A 50 -9.24 2.38 14.96
C ALA A 50 -9.90 3.73 14.62
N PRO A 51 -9.31 4.89 14.98
CA PRO A 51 -9.73 6.14 14.38
C PRO A 51 -9.64 6.01 12.86
N ALA A 52 -10.50 6.74 12.17
CA ALA A 52 -10.50 6.79 10.71
C ALA A 52 -9.07 6.96 10.20
N ALA A 53 -8.72 6.19 9.17
CA ALA A 53 -7.42 6.30 8.54
C ALA A 53 -7.17 7.77 8.19
N PRO A 54 -5.98 8.32 8.47
CA PRO A 54 -5.67 9.71 8.17
C PRO A 54 -5.94 9.97 6.70
N VAL A 55 -6.51 11.14 6.40
CA VAL A 55 -6.77 11.55 5.01
C VAL A 55 -5.41 11.74 4.33
N VAL A 56 -5.10 10.86 3.38
CA VAL A 56 -3.96 11.03 2.48
C VAL A 56 -4.29 12.20 1.56
N ASN A 57 -3.48 13.25 1.60
CA ASN A 57 -3.65 14.40 0.71
C ASN A 57 -3.07 14.09 -0.69
N GLU A 58 -3.34 14.97 -1.65
CA GLU A 58 -2.93 14.77 -3.04
C GLU A 58 -1.40 14.70 -3.21
N ASP A 59 -0.65 15.52 -2.47
CA ASP A 59 0.82 15.56 -2.53
C ASP A 59 1.43 14.24 -2.02
N GLU A 60 0.89 13.71 -0.91
CA GLU A 60 1.31 12.44 -0.34
C GLU A 60 0.94 11.27 -1.26
N ALA A 61 -0.26 11.27 -1.84
CA ALA A 61 -0.68 10.26 -2.81
C ALA A 61 0.23 10.28 -4.05
N ARG A 62 0.60 11.47 -4.53
CA ARG A 62 1.54 11.63 -5.64
C ARG A 62 2.92 11.10 -5.27
N LEU A 63 3.43 11.43 -4.08
CA LEU A 63 4.71 10.94 -3.59
C LEU A 63 4.73 9.41 -3.49
N MET A 64 3.66 8.79 -3.00
CA MET A 64 3.51 7.33 -2.96
C MET A 64 3.64 6.73 -4.36
N LEU A 65 2.91 7.27 -5.34
CA LEU A 65 2.97 6.75 -6.71
C LEU A 65 4.37 6.89 -7.33
N ARG A 66 5.05 8.02 -7.11
CA ARG A 66 6.44 8.20 -7.58
C ARG A 66 7.38 7.18 -6.93
N ALA A 67 7.24 6.98 -5.61
CA ALA A 67 8.03 5.98 -4.89
C ALA A 67 7.76 4.55 -5.38
N MET A 68 6.50 4.22 -5.72
CA MET A 68 6.13 2.93 -6.31
C MET A 68 6.79 2.72 -7.66
N VAL A 69 6.78 3.73 -8.54
CA VAL A 69 7.45 3.68 -9.85
C VAL A 69 8.97 3.47 -9.69
N ALA A 70 9.61 4.23 -8.79
CA ALA A 70 11.05 4.09 -8.51
C ALA A 70 11.41 2.69 -8.00
N ALA A 71 10.56 2.10 -7.16
CA ALA A 71 10.78 0.77 -6.63
C ALA A 71 10.59 -0.34 -7.68
N THR A 72 9.55 -0.23 -8.51
CA THR A 72 9.32 -1.16 -9.62
C THR A 72 10.46 -1.11 -10.63
N LEU A 73 11.00 0.08 -10.92
CA LEU A 73 12.11 0.26 -11.85
C LEU A 73 13.50 0.01 -11.24
N ALA A 74 13.60 -0.51 -10.02
CA ALA A 74 14.88 -0.68 -9.35
C ALA A 74 15.86 -1.60 -10.11
N ASP A 75 15.34 -2.56 -10.89
CA ASP A 75 16.13 -3.44 -11.76
C ASP A 75 16.19 -2.98 -13.23
N GLY A 76 15.46 -1.90 -13.57
CA GLY A 76 15.35 -1.34 -14.90
C GLY A 76 14.30 -2.00 -15.81
N MET A 77 13.48 -2.91 -15.30
CA MET A 77 12.42 -3.58 -16.04
C MET A 77 11.05 -3.30 -15.41
N ILE A 78 10.01 -3.37 -16.23
CA ILE A 78 8.62 -3.39 -15.77
C ILE A 78 7.92 -4.51 -16.51
N ASP A 79 7.42 -5.49 -15.78
CA ASP A 79 6.60 -6.55 -16.34
C ASP A 79 5.12 -6.14 -16.48
N LYS A 80 4.33 -7.02 -17.08
CA LYS A 80 2.93 -6.76 -17.35
C LYS A 80 2.07 -6.62 -16.08
N ASP A 81 2.41 -7.35 -15.02
CA ASP A 81 1.65 -7.37 -13.78
C ASP A 81 2.00 -6.14 -12.92
N GLU A 82 3.27 -5.73 -12.91
CA GLU A 82 3.75 -4.48 -12.35
C GLU A 82 3.09 -3.28 -13.02
N ARG A 83 3.07 -3.27 -14.35
CA ARG A 83 2.41 -2.23 -15.12
C ARG A 83 0.93 -2.10 -14.72
N GLN A 84 0.22 -3.22 -14.63
CA GLN A 84 -1.19 -3.23 -14.21
C GLN A 84 -1.38 -2.68 -12.79
N ARG A 85 -0.48 -3.00 -11.86
CA ARG A 85 -0.53 -2.47 -10.48
C ARG A 85 -0.33 -0.96 -10.46
N LEU A 86 0.63 -0.43 -11.21
CA LEU A 86 0.88 1.01 -11.32
C LEU A 86 -0.31 1.74 -11.96
N ASP A 87 -0.85 1.21 -13.07
CA ASP A 87 -2.03 1.78 -13.74
C ASP A 87 -3.24 1.82 -12.78
N ALA A 88 -3.48 0.75 -12.02
CA ALA A 88 -4.56 0.67 -11.05
C ALA A 88 -4.38 1.69 -9.91
N ALA A 89 -3.15 1.88 -9.44
CA ALA A 89 -2.85 2.85 -8.38
C ALA A 89 -3.04 4.30 -8.85
N VAL A 90 -2.63 4.62 -10.08
CA VAL A 90 -2.85 5.94 -10.70
C VAL A 90 -4.34 6.23 -10.91
N GLN A 91 -5.13 5.22 -11.30
CA GLN A 91 -6.58 5.38 -11.38
C GLN A 91 -7.22 5.61 -10.01
N ALA A 92 -6.76 4.89 -9.00
CA ALA A 92 -7.28 4.99 -7.63
C ALA A 92 -6.90 6.30 -6.92
N SER A 93 -5.84 6.99 -7.34
CA SER A 93 -5.41 8.25 -6.73
C SER A 93 -6.25 9.46 -7.18
N GLY A 94 -7.06 9.31 -8.24
CA GLY A 94 -7.86 10.42 -8.76
C GLY A 94 -7.08 11.41 -9.64
N LEU A 95 -5.84 11.11 -10.03
CA LEU A 95 -5.02 11.88 -11.00
C LEU A 95 -5.57 11.80 -12.45
N ALA A 96 -6.86 11.54 -12.61
CA ALA A 96 -7.51 10.88 -13.75
C ALA A 96 -7.52 11.66 -15.07
N LYS A 97 -7.17 12.95 -15.11
CA LYS A 97 -7.20 13.69 -16.39
C LYS A 97 -6.02 13.34 -17.30
N ASP A 98 -4.84 13.11 -16.71
CA ASP A 98 -3.61 12.85 -17.47
C ASP A 98 -2.79 11.68 -16.88
N GLY A 99 -3.40 10.82 -16.06
CA GLY A 99 -2.70 9.80 -15.27
C GLY A 99 -1.79 8.86 -16.09
N ALA A 100 -2.19 8.48 -17.30
CA ALA A 100 -1.35 7.66 -18.18
C ALA A 100 -0.11 8.42 -18.67
N ALA A 101 -0.27 9.66 -19.12
CA ALA A 101 0.85 10.50 -19.56
C ALA A 101 1.79 10.85 -18.39
N TRP A 102 1.22 11.07 -17.21
CA TRP A 102 1.98 11.26 -15.97
C TRP A 102 2.80 10.00 -15.63
N LEU A 103 2.20 8.81 -15.69
CA LEU A 103 2.89 7.56 -15.39
C LEU A 103 4.04 7.30 -16.38
N GLU A 104 3.83 7.53 -17.68
CA GLU A 104 4.91 7.41 -18.67
C GLU A 104 6.06 8.39 -18.40
N ALA A 105 5.76 9.61 -17.93
CA ALA A 105 6.79 10.58 -17.56
C ALA A 105 7.60 10.12 -16.33
N GLU A 106 6.94 9.60 -15.30
CA GLU A 106 7.64 9.08 -14.10
C GLU A 106 8.40 7.78 -14.39
N ILE A 107 7.93 6.94 -15.33
CA ILE A 107 8.70 5.77 -15.79
C ILE A 107 9.96 6.19 -16.54
N GLY A 108 9.88 7.27 -17.33
CA GLY A 108 11.01 7.80 -18.08
C GLY A 108 12.07 8.50 -17.21
N ASP A 109 11.65 9.07 -16.08
CA ASP A 109 12.52 9.75 -15.10
C ASP A 109 12.07 9.43 -13.65
N PRO A 110 12.38 8.22 -13.14
CA PRO A 110 11.94 7.81 -11.81
C PRO A 110 12.60 8.65 -10.73
N VAL A 111 11.82 8.98 -9.70
CA VAL A 111 12.32 9.73 -8.55
C VAL A 111 13.43 8.97 -7.81
N ASP A 112 14.47 9.67 -7.36
CA ASP A 112 15.50 9.08 -6.51
C ASP A 112 15.06 8.97 -5.04
N LEU A 113 15.81 8.17 -4.28
CA LEU A 113 15.49 7.87 -2.88
C LEU A 113 15.55 9.11 -1.98
N ASP A 114 16.51 10.01 -2.21
CA ASP A 114 16.73 11.20 -1.40
C ASP A 114 15.56 12.18 -1.56
N THR A 115 15.07 12.33 -2.79
CA THR A 115 13.88 13.12 -3.11
C THR A 115 12.62 12.55 -2.44
N ILE A 116 12.50 11.23 -2.33
CA ILE A 116 11.39 10.62 -1.58
C ILE A 116 11.51 11.00 -0.11
N THR A 117 12.69 10.84 0.49
CA THR A 117 12.89 11.01 1.93
C THR A 117 12.77 12.46 2.37
N ASP A 118 13.23 13.41 1.56
CA ASP A 118 13.15 14.85 1.84
C ASP A 118 11.70 15.36 1.87
N ALA A 119 10.77 14.66 1.21
CA ALA A 119 9.35 15.01 1.18
C ALA A 119 8.54 14.42 2.36
N VAL A 120 9.16 13.59 3.20
CA VAL A 120 8.50 12.91 4.32
C VAL A 120 8.76 13.64 5.63
N ASN A 121 7.67 14.02 6.29
CA ASN A 121 7.73 14.87 7.48
C ASN A 121 7.34 14.17 8.78
N THR A 122 6.77 12.96 8.70
CA THR A 122 6.24 12.25 9.87
C THR A 122 6.47 10.74 9.77
N PRO A 123 6.66 10.03 10.90
CA PRO A 123 6.75 8.57 10.92
C PRO A 123 5.50 7.88 10.33
N GLU A 124 4.33 8.48 10.49
CA GLU A 124 3.08 7.98 9.92
C GLU A 124 3.09 8.06 8.38
N GLN A 125 3.59 9.15 7.82
CA GLN A 125 3.75 9.32 6.39
C GLN A 125 4.82 8.36 5.84
N ALA A 126 5.97 8.24 6.52
CA ALA A 126 7.03 7.29 6.20
C ALA A 126 6.49 5.85 6.08
N THR A 127 5.75 5.42 7.12
CA THR A 127 5.17 4.08 7.16
C THR A 127 4.12 3.87 6.06
N ARG A 128 3.32 4.89 5.73
CA ARG A 128 2.36 4.80 4.61
C ARG A 128 3.05 4.70 3.26
N ILE A 129 4.10 5.48 3.00
CA ILE A 129 4.86 5.41 1.74
C ILE A 129 5.51 4.03 1.60
N TYR A 130 6.17 3.55 2.65
CA TYR A 130 6.74 2.20 2.65
C TYR A 130 5.67 1.13 2.38
N SER A 131 4.50 1.23 3.02
CA SER A 131 3.37 0.33 2.78
C SER A 131 2.89 0.35 1.32
N ALA A 132 2.78 1.54 0.71
CA ALA A 132 2.37 1.69 -0.68
C ALA A 132 3.37 1.03 -1.64
N VAL A 133 4.66 1.29 -1.44
CA VAL A 133 5.73 0.70 -2.25
C VAL A 133 5.76 -0.82 -2.11
N ARG A 134 5.64 -1.32 -0.89
CA ARG A 134 5.67 -2.76 -0.64
C ARG A 134 4.47 -3.50 -1.25
N LEU A 135 3.33 -2.83 -1.39
CA LEU A 135 2.14 -3.35 -2.08
C LEU A 135 2.28 -3.36 -3.60
N SER A 136 3.11 -2.48 -4.18
CA SER A 136 3.27 -2.39 -5.64
C SER A 136 4.33 -3.34 -6.19
N VAL A 137 5.30 -3.71 -5.37
CA VAL A 137 6.48 -4.50 -5.75
C VAL A 137 6.42 -5.89 -5.12
N LEU A 138 6.77 -6.92 -5.91
CA LEU A 138 6.80 -8.32 -5.44
C LEU A 138 8.09 -8.67 -4.70
N ALA A 139 9.16 -7.89 -4.88
CA ALA A 139 10.46 -8.06 -4.25
C ALA A 139 11.14 -9.39 -4.69
N ASP A 140 10.93 -9.78 -5.95
CA ASP A 140 11.43 -11.03 -6.51
C ASP A 140 12.86 -10.89 -7.05
N THR A 141 13.28 -9.68 -7.42
CA THR A 141 14.67 -9.36 -7.80
C THR A 141 15.51 -8.93 -6.59
N LEU A 142 16.85 -9.02 -6.73
CA LEU A 142 17.76 -8.53 -5.67
C LEU A 142 17.67 -7.01 -5.53
N GLN A 143 17.50 -6.31 -6.65
CA GLN A 143 17.46 -4.86 -6.74
C GLN A 143 16.24 -4.29 -6.04
N GLU A 144 15.07 -4.88 -6.25
CA GLU A 144 13.83 -4.49 -5.55
C GLU A 144 13.94 -4.69 -4.04
N ARG A 145 14.50 -5.82 -3.60
CA ARG A 145 14.73 -6.10 -2.18
C ARG A 145 15.70 -5.10 -1.55
N GLU A 146 16.78 -4.77 -2.26
CA GLU A 146 17.71 -3.73 -1.81
C GLU A 146 17.07 -2.35 -1.78
N PHE A 147 16.24 -2.02 -2.77
CA PHE A 147 15.48 -0.77 -2.79
C PHE A 147 14.56 -0.66 -1.58
N LEU A 148 13.75 -1.70 -1.32
CA LEU A 148 12.85 -1.73 -0.16
C LEU A 148 13.60 -1.59 1.17
N LYS A 149 14.75 -2.26 1.31
CA LYS A 149 15.59 -2.14 2.50
C LYS A 149 16.09 -0.71 2.67
N ARG A 150 16.67 -0.12 1.61
CA ARG A 150 17.18 1.26 1.63
C ARG A 150 16.07 2.27 1.88
N LEU A 151 14.87 2.04 1.34
CA LEU A 151 13.70 2.88 1.58
C LEU A 151 13.28 2.84 3.05
N ALA A 152 13.19 1.65 3.65
CA ALA A 152 12.86 1.54 5.07
C ALA A 152 13.89 2.25 5.97
N GLU A 153 15.18 2.08 5.66
CA GLU A 153 16.28 2.73 6.38
C GLU A 153 16.24 4.25 6.23
N ALA A 154 16.05 4.75 5.00
CA ALA A 154 16.09 6.18 4.73
C ALA A 154 14.84 6.93 5.25
N LEU A 155 13.69 6.25 5.28
CA LEU A 155 12.45 6.78 5.86
C LEU A 155 12.36 6.63 7.39
N ASP A 156 13.38 6.04 8.04
CA ASP A 156 13.39 5.71 9.47
C ASP A 156 12.13 4.93 9.91
N VAL A 157 11.70 3.97 9.07
CA VAL A 157 10.54 3.12 9.40
C VAL A 157 10.96 2.14 10.50
N PRO A 158 10.25 2.08 11.65
CA PRO A 158 10.61 1.16 12.72
C PRO A 158 10.65 -0.29 12.22
N GLY A 159 11.71 -1.03 12.55
CA GLY A 159 11.89 -2.41 12.07
C GLY A 159 10.73 -3.35 12.44
N GLU A 160 10.06 -3.09 13.57
CA GLU A 160 8.84 -3.77 14.00
C GLU A 160 7.60 -3.44 13.15
N ALA A 161 7.53 -2.23 12.60
CA ALA A 161 6.50 -1.82 11.65
C ALA A 161 6.73 -2.50 10.30
N VAL A 162 7.99 -2.50 9.81
CA VAL A 162 8.41 -3.24 8.60
C VAL A 162 8.02 -4.72 8.73
N ALA A 163 8.44 -5.39 9.80
CA ALA A 163 8.14 -6.80 10.01
C ALA A 163 6.64 -7.11 10.04
N ARG A 164 5.81 -6.18 10.55
CA ARG A 164 4.36 -6.34 10.58
C ARG A 164 3.74 -6.19 9.20
N ILE A 165 4.20 -5.20 8.43
CA ILE A 165 3.76 -4.99 7.04
C ILE A 165 4.07 -6.24 6.21
N GLU A 166 5.29 -6.77 6.30
CA GLU A 166 5.68 -8.01 5.62
C GLU A 166 4.82 -9.19 6.05
N GLY A 167 4.54 -9.33 7.35
CA GLY A 167 3.70 -10.40 7.89
C GLY A 167 2.24 -10.33 7.41
N GLU A 168 1.69 -9.13 7.22
CA GLU A 168 0.32 -8.95 6.73
C GLU A 168 0.19 -9.20 5.22
N LEU A 169 1.26 -8.99 4.45
CA LEU A 169 1.27 -9.21 3.00
C LEU A 169 1.62 -10.66 2.63
N ALA A 170 2.21 -11.43 3.54
CA ALA A 170 2.51 -12.84 3.36
C ALA A 170 1.35 -13.79 3.75
N ALA A 171 0.28 -13.25 4.35
CA ALA A 171 -0.87 -14.00 4.89
C ALA A 171 -2.04 -14.11 3.91
#